data_AF-A0A699RKU7-F1
#
_entry.id   AF-A0A699RKU7-F1
#
_cell.length_a   1.000
_cell.length_b   1.000
_cell.length_c   1.000
_cell.angle_alpha   90.00
_cell.angle_beta   90.00
_cell.angle_gamma   90.00
#
_symmetry.space_group_name_H-M   'P 1'
#
loop_
_entity.id
_entity.type
_entity.pdbx_description
1 polymer ?
#
loop_
_entity_poly.entity_id
_entity_poly.type
_entity_poly.pdbx_seq_one_letter_code
_entity_poly.pdbx_strand_id
1 'polypeptide(L)'
;PHEKKWTKDHPLHKIIGDSKSSVRTRGQLENSCLFSYLLSSIEPVNVAEALKDVDWVSAMQEELDQFSRLKVWRLVPRPEGKSVIKTK
;
A
#
# COMPACT_ATOMS: atom_id res chain seq x y z
N PRO A 1 -3.19 9.17 50.45
CA PRO A 1 -3.85 10.05 49.45
C PRO A 1 -2.79 10.86 48.68
N HIS A 2 -2.50 10.45 47.43
CA HIS A 2 -1.50 11.11 46.59
C HIS A 2 -2.23 11.97 45.56
N GLU A 3 -2.17 13.29 45.70
CA GLU A 3 -2.77 14.24 44.76
C GLU A 3 -1.97 14.22 43.45
N LYS A 4 -2.61 13.76 42.37
CA LYS A 4 -2.03 13.84 41.02
C LYS A 4 -2.25 15.26 40.49
N LYS A 5 -1.25 16.12 40.68
CA LYS A 5 -1.16 17.41 39.99
C LYS A 5 -0.90 17.13 38.51
N TRP A 6 -1.88 17.41 37.65
CA TRP A 6 -1.70 17.38 36.21
C TRP A 6 -0.84 18.58 35.80
N THR A 7 0.47 18.37 35.65
CA THR A 7 1.32 19.32 34.95
C THR A 7 0.96 19.24 33.47
N LYS A 8 0.52 20.36 32.91
CA LYS A 8 -0.02 20.49 31.54
C LYS A 8 1.02 20.17 30.45
N ASP A 9 2.29 20.08 30.84
CA ASP A 9 3.43 19.91 29.94
C ASP A 9 3.71 18.43 29.65
N HIS A 10 3.87 18.11 28.37
CA HIS A 10 4.26 16.78 27.94
C HIS A 10 5.73 16.52 28.30
N PRO A 11 6.09 15.37 28.91
CA PRO A 11 7.47 15.08 29.24
C PRO A 11 8.34 14.99 27.98
N LEU A 12 9.50 15.65 27.98
CA LEU A 12 10.43 15.67 26.83
C LEU A 12 10.88 14.26 26.42
N HIS A 13 11.14 13.38 27.38
CA HIS A 13 11.55 11.99 27.13
C HIS A 13 10.46 11.12 26.48
N LYS A 14 9.21 11.60 26.40
CA LYS A 14 8.11 10.90 25.74
C LYS A 14 7.87 11.40 24.31
N ILE A 15 8.62 12.40 23.84
CA ILE A 15 8.53 12.87 22.46
C ILE A 15 9.25 11.86 21.57
N ILE A 16 8.51 11.25 20.64
CA ILE A 16 9.07 10.35 19.63
C ILE A 16 9.46 11.22 18.42
N GLY A 17 10.75 11.22 18.09
CA GLY A 17 11.30 12.03 17.00
C GLY A 17 12.07 13.25 17.50
N ASP A 18 12.85 13.86 16.60
CA ASP A 18 13.63 15.06 16.93
C ASP A 18 12.73 16.29 17.09
N SER A 19 12.74 16.91 18.28
CA SER A 19 12.03 18.16 18.57
C SER A 19 12.43 19.34 17.67
N LYS A 20 13.63 19.30 17.06
CA LYS A 20 14.11 20.30 16.11
C LYS A 20 13.70 20.00 14.67
N SER A 21 13.18 18.81 14.40
CA SER A 21 12.68 18.48 13.07
C SER A 21 11.41 19.27 12.76
N SER A 22 11.31 19.77 11.53
CA SER A 22 10.09 20.40 11.04
C SER A 22 8.99 19.35 10.86
N VAL A 23 7.73 19.80 10.89
CA VAL A 23 6.56 18.93 10.68
C VAL A 23 6.62 18.36 9.26
N ARG A 24 6.99 17.08 9.15
CA ARG A 24 6.81 16.30 7.92
C ARG A 24 5.34 15.92 7.81
N THR A 25 4.58 16.70 7.05
CA THR A 25 3.24 16.30 6.65
C THR A 25 3.35 15.17 5.62
N ARG A 26 2.35 14.30 5.54
CA ARG A 26 2.28 13.25 4.50
C ARG A 26 2.41 13.82 3.08
N GLY A 27 2.13 15.11 2.89
CA GLY A 27 2.30 15.86 1.64
C GLY A 27 3.74 16.26 1.30
N GLN A 28 4.72 16.12 2.20
CA GLN A 28 6.14 16.29 1.85
C GLN A 28 6.71 15.10 1.05
N LEU A 29 5.95 13.99 0.92
CA LEU A 29 6.14 13.03 -0.16
C LEU A 29 5.45 13.58 -1.43
N GLU A 30 5.82 14.81 -1.81
CA GLU A 30 5.31 15.49 -2.98
C GLU A 30 6.06 14.94 -4.18
N ASN A 31 5.65 13.74 -4.56
CA ASN A 31 6.10 13.05 -5.76
C ASN A 31 5.10 11.95 -6.08
N SER A 32 3.81 12.16 -5.86
CA SER A 32 2.77 11.24 -6.35
C SER A 32 2.96 10.98 -7.84
N CYS A 33 3.35 11.99 -8.62
CA CYS A 33 3.69 11.86 -10.04
C CYS A 33 4.98 11.07 -10.29
N LEU A 34 6.06 11.25 -9.51
CA LEU A 34 7.27 10.43 -9.69
C LEU A 34 7.06 9.00 -9.18
N PHE A 35 6.25 8.82 -8.15
CA PHE A 35 5.86 7.52 -7.63
C PHE A 35 4.97 6.80 -8.65
N SER A 36 3.96 7.46 -9.23
CA SER A 36 3.14 6.87 -10.29
C SER A 36 3.95 6.58 -11.55
N TYR A 37 4.88 7.45 -11.92
CA TYR A 37 5.82 7.21 -13.02
C TYR A 37 6.74 6.02 -12.75
N LEU A 38 7.28 5.92 -11.53
CA LEU A 38 8.11 4.79 -11.12
C LEU A 38 7.33 3.48 -11.13
N LEU A 39 6.11 3.47 -10.55
CA LEU A 39 5.21 2.31 -10.58
C LEU A 39 4.89 1.90 -12.02
N SER A 40 4.56 2.85 -12.90
CA SER A 40 4.30 2.58 -14.31
C SER A 40 5.54 2.07 -15.06
N SER A 41 6.75 2.41 -14.60
CA SER A 41 8.01 1.95 -15.22
C SER A 41 8.39 0.53 -14.80
N ILE A 42 7.94 0.08 -13.63
CA ILE A 42 8.18 -1.28 -13.13
C ILE A 42 7.02 -2.24 -13.44
N GLU A 43 5.86 -1.71 -13.82
CA GLU A 43 4.69 -2.51 -14.17
C GLU A 43 4.92 -3.27 -15.48
N PRO A 44 4.75 -4.59 -15.49
CA PRO A 44 4.94 -5.39 -16.69
C PRO A 44 3.86 -5.06 -17.73
N VAL A 45 4.26 -4.92 -19.00
CA VAL A 45 3.34 -4.51 -20.08
C VAL A 45 2.38 -5.64 -20.46
N ASN A 46 2.77 -6.89 -20.22
CA ASN A 46 1.96 -8.06 -20.51
C ASN A 46 2.18 -9.19 -19.49
N VAL A 47 1.25 -10.14 -19.49
CA VAL A 47 1.27 -11.29 -18.57
C VAL A 47 2.53 -12.13 -18.72
N ALA A 48 3.05 -12.28 -19.94
CA ALA A 48 4.25 -13.11 -20.16
C ALA A 48 5.52 -12.46 -19.58
N GLU A 49 5.59 -11.14 -19.50
CA GLU A 49 6.66 -10.42 -18.79
C GLU A 49 6.48 -10.51 -17.28
N ALA A 50 5.26 -10.30 -16.78
CA ALA A 50 4.95 -10.42 -15.36
C ALA A 50 5.33 -11.80 -14.79
N LEU A 51 5.05 -12.87 -15.55
CA LEU A 51 5.34 -14.24 -15.14
C LEU A 51 6.84 -14.60 -15.14
N LYS A 52 7.71 -13.78 -15.75
CA LYS A 52 9.16 -13.99 -15.74
C LYS A 52 9.84 -13.37 -14.54
N ASP A 53 9.19 -12.40 -13.89
CA ASP A 53 9.71 -11.72 -12.72
C ASP A 53 9.18 -12.40 -11.45
N VAL A 54 10.11 -12.95 -10.67
CA VAL A 54 9.80 -13.72 -9.46
C VAL A 54 9.19 -12.83 -8.37
N ASP A 55 9.62 -11.57 -8.28
CA ASP A 55 9.10 -10.62 -7.29
C ASP A 55 7.66 -10.25 -7.65
N TRP A 56 7.36 -10.05 -8.93
CA TRP A 56 5.99 -9.82 -9.42
C TRP A 56 5.07 -11.02 -9.17
N VAL A 57 5.52 -12.24 -9.47
CA VAL A 57 4.73 -13.45 -9.22
C VAL A 57 4.43 -13.61 -7.72
N SER A 58 5.43 -13.36 -6.87
CA SER A 58 5.28 -13.45 -5.41
C SER A 58 4.29 -12.42 -4.89
N ALA A 59 4.42 -11.15 -5.31
CA ALA A 59 3.52 -10.07 -4.92
C ALA A 59 2.07 -10.34 -5.35
N MET A 60 1.85 -10.79 -6.58
CA MET A 60 0.53 -11.18 -7.08
C MET A 60 -0.07 -12.33 -6.28
N GLN A 61 0.74 -13.30 -5.87
CA GLN A 61 0.29 -14.44 -5.08
C GLN A 61 -0.11 -14.03 -3.65
N GLU A 62 0.64 -13.12 -3.03
CA GLU A 62 0.31 -12.55 -1.72
C GLU A 62 -0.99 -11.73 -1.77
N GLU A 63 -1.19 -10.92 -2.81
CA GLU A 63 -2.42 -10.14 -2.98
C GLU A 63 -3.65 -11.04 -3.14
N LEU A 64 -3.54 -12.11 -3.94
CA LEU A 64 -4.61 -13.12 -4.09
C LEU A 64 -4.91 -13.86 -2.77
N ASP A 65 -3.89 -14.15 -1.96
CA ASP A 65 -4.08 -14.71 -0.61
C ASP A 65 -4.84 -13.73 0.28
N GLN A 66 -4.49 -12.44 0.25
CA GLN A 66 -5.21 -11.41 1.00
C GLN A 66 -6.67 -11.31 0.58
N PHE A 67 -7.00 -11.37 -0.72
CA PHE A 67 -8.38 -11.38 -1.17
C PHE A 67 -9.16 -12.58 -0.63
N SER A 68 -8.52 -13.74 -0.59
CA SER A 68 -9.10 -14.97 -0.04
C SER A 68 -9.36 -14.85 1.46
N ARG A 69 -8.39 -14.31 2.21
CA ARG A 69 -8.48 -14.10 3.67
C ARG A 69 -9.54 -13.06 4.04
N LEU A 70 -9.60 -11.96 3.29
CA LEU A 70 -10.54 -10.86 3.52
C LEU A 70 -11.93 -11.13 2.94
N LYS A 71 -12.10 -12.19 2.14
CA LYS A 71 -13.37 -12.59 1.49
C LYS A 71 -14.01 -11.45 0.68
N VAL A 72 -13.17 -10.57 0.12
CA VAL A 72 -13.61 -9.38 -0.63
C VAL A 72 -14.02 -9.71 -2.06
N TRP A 73 -13.53 -10.83 -2.61
CA TRP A 73 -13.82 -11.27 -3.99
C TRP A 73 -14.32 -12.72 -4.02
N ARG A 74 -15.19 -13.03 -4.99
CA ARG A 74 -15.63 -14.39 -5.28
C ARG A 74 -15.14 -14.77 -6.67
N LEU A 75 -14.44 -15.90 -6.78
CA LEU A 75 -14.10 -16.48 -8.08
C LEU A 75 -15.39 -16.98 -8.74
N VAL A 76 -15.70 -16.45 -9.93
CA VAL A 76 -16.87 -16.86 -10.71
C VAL A 76 -16.37 -17.56 -11.98
N PRO A 77 -16.94 -18.71 -12.36
CA PRO A 77 -16.56 -19.39 -13.59
C PRO A 77 -16.76 -18.47 -14.80
N ARG A 78 -15.89 -18.63 -15.79
CA ARG A 78 -15.95 -17.86 -17.03
C ARG A 78 -17.30 -18.10 -17.72
N PRO A 79 -18.07 -17.03 -18.05
CA PRO A 79 -19.28 -17.18 -18.84
C PRO A 79 -18.96 -17.72 -20.24
N GLU A 80 -19.71 -18.73 -20.68
CA GLU A 80 -19.58 -19.29 -22.02
C GLU A 80 -19.92 -18.25 -23.09
N GLY A 81 -19.16 -18.25 -24.18
CA GLY A 81 -19.38 -17.37 -25.34
C GLY A 81 -18.99 -15.90 -25.16
N LYS A 82 -18.30 -15.52 -24.06
CA LYS A 82 -17.84 -14.13 -23.83
C LYS A 82 -16.32 -14.06 -23.63
N SER A 83 -15.69 -12.98 -24.11
CA SER A 83 -14.32 -12.65 -23.71
C SER A 83 -14.35 -12.24 -22.23
N VAL A 84 -13.36 -12.71 -21.46
CA VAL A 84 -13.23 -12.44 -20.03
C VAL A 84 -13.01 -10.94 -19.77
N ILE A 85 -12.45 -10.24 -20.76
CA ILE A 85 -12.09 -8.83 -20.67
C ILE A 85 -12.92 -8.08 -21.72
N LYS A 86 -13.81 -7.20 -21.26
CA LYS A 86 -14.30 -6.07 -22.06
C LYS A 86 -13.35 -4.90 -21.78
N THR A 87 -12.25 -4.80 -22.51
CA THR A 87 -11.62 -3.50 -22.70
C THR A 87 -12.59 -2.67 -23.54
N LYS A 88 -12.95 -1.48 -23.06
CA LYS A 88 -13.69 -0.50 -23.86
C LYS A 88 -12.87 -0.11 -25.09
#